data_AF-A0A381NGY9-F1
#
_entry.id   AF-A0A381NGY9-F1
#
_cell.length_a   1.000
_cell.length_b   1.000
_cell.length_c   1.000
_cell.angle_alpha   90.00
_cell.angle_beta   90.00
_cell.angle_gamma   90.00
#
_symmetry.space_group_name_H-M   'P 1'
#
loop_
_entity.id
_entity.type
_entity.pdbx_description
1 polymer ?
#
loop_
_entity_poly.entity_id
_entity_poly.type
_entity_poly.pdbx_seq_one_letter_code
_entity_poly.pdbx_strand_id
1 'polypeptide(L)'
;MRKSNQFFLLLVVLILVGCGKSKPTADVSNNNVPSDLSSQEILNNSSVQGDYERGRQLFLQCRACHSLKMNESHKVGPNLYGILGQESGNQEGFDYSDALMSSKILWNVDTLDQFLQKPYAFIPDNRMVFAGIKNASDRLDIISYLVEETAEKDHK
;
A
#
# COMPACT_ATOMS: atom_id res chain seq x y z
N MET A 1 -75.76 -7.29 -20.42
CA MET A 1 -76.48 -7.26 -19.11
C MET A 1 -75.51 -7.71 -18.03
N ARG A 2 -75.48 -7.00 -16.91
CA ARG A 2 -74.40 -6.95 -15.88
C ARG A 2 -74.08 -8.31 -15.23
N LYS A 3 -72.79 -8.60 -15.03
CA LYS A 3 -72.29 -9.59 -14.06
C LYS A 3 -71.47 -8.89 -12.96
N SER A 4 -71.69 -9.42 -11.77
CA SER A 4 -71.18 -9.13 -10.42
C SER A 4 -69.67 -8.99 -10.28
N ASN A 5 -69.22 -8.15 -9.35
CA ASN A 5 -68.46 -8.51 -8.13
C ASN A 5 -67.81 -7.25 -7.53
N GLN A 6 -68.20 -6.86 -6.31
CA GLN A 6 -67.68 -7.32 -5.01
C GLN A 6 -66.39 -6.61 -4.61
N PHE A 7 -66.40 -6.13 -3.35
CA PHE A 7 -65.24 -5.92 -2.48
C PHE A 7 -64.34 -4.74 -2.92
N PHE A 8 -63.82 -3.88 -2.06
CA PHE A 8 -63.43 -4.08 -0.67
C PHE A 8 -63.31 -2.70 0.00
N LEU A 9 -63.62 -2.71 1.28
CA LEU A 9 -63.58 -1.61 2.22
C LEU A 9 -62.14 -1.16 2.52
N LEU A 10 -62.01 0.14 2.78
CA LEU A 10 -60.92 0.84 3.48
C LEU A 10 -60.01 0.01 4.41
N LEU A 11 -58.69 0.23 4.33
CA LEU A 11 -57.91 0.66 5.50
C LEU A 11 -56.57 1.31 5.10
N VAL A 12 -56.37 2.53 5.56
CA VAL A 12 -55.10 3.26 5.54
C VAL A 12 -54.20 2.69 6.64
N VAL A 13 -52.96 2.30 6.28
CA VAL A 13 -51.86 2.18 7.24
C VAL A 13 -50.62 2.85 6.65
N LEU A 14 -50.29 3.99 7.23
CA LEU A 14 -49.07 4.75 7.03
C LEU A 14 -47.99 4.13 7.94
N ILE A 15 -47.02 3.40 7.37
CA ILE A 15 -45.76 3.11 8.06
C ILE A 15 -44.61 3.38 7.10
N LEU A 16 -43.94 4.51 7.35
CA LEU A 16 -42.63 4.85 6.81
C LEU A 16 -41.58 3.98 7.50
N VAL A 17 -40.98 3.05 6.77
CA VAL A 17 -39.63 2.56 7.09
C VAL A 17 -38.86 2.40 5.79
N GLY A 18 -38.08 3.44 5.46
CA GLY A 18 -37.03 3.34 4.46
C GLY A 18 -35.81 2.67 5.08
N CYS A 19 -35.40 1.52 4.54
CA CYS A 19 -34.10 0.92 4.86
C CYS A 19 -33.14 1.25 3.71
N GLY A 20 -32.32 2.28 3.94
CA GLY A 20 -31.21 2.65 3.07
C GLY A 20 -29.88 2.16 3.64
N LYS A 21 -29.03 1.64 2.75
CA LYS A 21 -27.57 1.55 2.83
C LYS A 21 -27.01 0.67 3.95
N SER A 22 -26.66 -0.56 3.57
CA SER A 22 -25.69 -1.38 4.27
C SER A 22 -24.35 -0.66 4.39
N LYS A 23 -23.93 -0.40 5.63
CA LYS A 23 -22.59 0.03 6.01
C LYS A 23 -21.78 -1.23 6.30
N PRO A 24 -20.56 -1.42 5.76
CA PRO A 24 -19.70 -2.50 6.21
C PRO A 24 -19.24 -2.16 7.63
N THR A 25 -19.69 -2.95 8.59
CA THR A 25 -19.20 -2.92 9.96
C THR A 25 -17.84 -3.61 9.99
N ALA A 26 -16.82 -2.86 10.40
CA ALA A 26 -15.69 -3.45 11.09
C ALA A 26 -16.23 -4.12 12.35
N ASP A 27 -16.16 -5.44 12.40
CA ASP A 27 -16.25 -6.20 13.63
C ASP A 27 -14.98 -7.05 13.75
N VAL A 28 -14.24 -6.74 14.81
CA VAL A 28 -13.09 -7.46 15.30
C VAL A 28 -13.63 -8.55 16.21
N SER A 29 -13.23 -9.79 15.92
CA SER A 29 -13.17 -10.96 16.82
C SER A 29 -14.12 -12.09 16.41
N ASN A 30 -13.57 -13.05 15.66
CA ASN A 30 -13.92 -14.45 15.85
C ASN A 30 -12.71 -15.34 15.54
N ASN A 31 -12.18 -16.00 16.57
CA ASN A 31 -11.05 -16.92 16.52
C ASN A 31 -11.48 -18.28 15.95
N ASN A 32 -11.78 -18.32 14.65
CA ASN A 32 -11.83 -19.57 13.89
C ASN A 32 -10.98 -19.40 12.63
N VAL A 33 -9.66 -19.48 12.81
CA VAL A 33 -8.72 -19.61 11.70
C VAL A 33 -8.54 -21.10 11.43
N PRO A 34 -8.96 -21.63 10.26
CA PRO A 34 -8.62 -22.98 9.85
C PRO A 34 -7.10 -23.12 9.84
N SER A 35 -6.59 -24.15 10.54
CA SER A 35 -5.16 -24.43 10.73
C SER A 35 -4.44 -24.95 9.47
N ASP A 36 -4.95 -24.62 8.29
CA ASP A 36 -4.46 -25.06 6.97
C ASP A 36 -4.27 -23.89 5.99
N LEU A 37 -4.27 -22.65 6.49
CA LEU A 37 -3.89 -21.52 5.65
C LEU A 37 -2.36 -21.49 5.56
N SER A 38 -1.87 -22.03 4.45
CA SER A 38 -0.47 -22.02 4.03
C SER A 38 0.13 -20.63 4.20
N SER A 39 1.39 -20.56 4.64
CA SER A 39 2.16 -19.31 4.77
C SER A 39 2.21 -18.50 3.47
N GLN A 40 1.88 -19.11 2.33
CA GLN A 40 1.73 -18.45 1.02
C GLN A 40 0.47 -17.57 0.94
N GLU A 41 -0.64 -17.91 1.62
CA GLU A 41 -1.88 -17.12 1.56
C GLU A 41 -1.79 -15.81 2.36
N ILE A 42 -1.00 -15.80 3.44
CA ILE A 42 -0.73 -14.57 4.20
C ILE A 42 0.19 -13.63 3.40
N LEU A 43 1.15 -14.17 2.65
CA LEU A 43 1.99 -13.38 1.73
C LEU A 43 1.18 -12.84 0.54
N ASN A 44 0.23 -13.63 0.02
CA ASN A 44 -0.64 -13.23 -1.08
C ASN A 44 -1.68 -12.15 -0.70
N ASN A 45 -1.96 -11.96 0.60
CA ASN A 45 -2.95 -10.99 1.08
C ASN A 45 -2.33 -9.67 1.57
N SER A 46 -1.00 -9.53 1.51
CA SER A 46 -0.32 -8.23 1.61
C SER A 46 -0.10 -7.61 0.23
N SER A 47 -1.12 -7.65 -0.62
CA SER A 47 -1.07 -6.95 -1.91
C SER A 47 -1.11 -5.44 -1.64
N VAL A 48 -0.01 -4.76 -1.95
CA VAL A 48 -0.04 -3.31 -2.09
C VAL A 48 -1.07 -3.00 -3.17
N GLN A 49 -2.14 -2.26 -2.82
CA GLN A 49 -3.15 -1.83 -3.79
C GLN A 49 -2.55 -0.74 -4.68
N GLY A 50 -1.80 -1.14 -5.70
CA GLY A 50 -1.23 -0.27 -6.73
C GLY A 50 -1.14 -1.00 -8.08
N ASP A 51 -1.13 -0.22 -9.16
CA ASP A 51 -0.91 -0.71 -10.52
C ASP A 51 0.60 -0.84 -10.77
N TYR A 52 1.09 -2.08 -10.81
CA TYR A 52 2.49 -2.42 -11.03
C TYR A 52 3.06 -1.80 -12.32
N GLU A 53 2.34 -1.86 -13.44
CA GLU A 53 2.84 -1.35 -14.72
C GLU A 53 2.87 0.17 -14.74
N ARG A 54 1.89 0.85 -14.11
CA ARG A 54 1.98 2.30 -13.87
C ARG A 54 3.12 2.64 -12.94
N GLY A 55 3.31 1.87 -11.88
CA GLY A 55 4.41 2.02 -10.93
C GLY A 55 5.77 1.96 -11.61
N ARG A 56 5.95 1.00 -12.52
CA ARG A 56 7.14 0.87 -13.36
C ARG A 56 7.41 2.12 -14.20
N GLN A 57 6.37 2.70 -14.80
CA GLN A 57 6.51 3.95 -15.58
C GLN A 57 6.82 5.14 -14.68
N LEU A 58 6.16 5.24 -13.53
CA LEU A 58 6.38 6.31 -12.57
C LEU A 58 7.78 6.21 -11.93
N PHE A 59 8.31 5.01 -11.72
CA PHE A 59 9.65 4.77 -11.20
C PHE A 59 10.78 5.29 -12.11
N LEU A 60 10.47 5.67 -13.36
CA LEU A 60 11.45 6.31 -14.25
C LEU A 60 12.06 7.59 -13.65
N GLN A 61 11.36 8.27 -12.74
CA GLN A 61 11.90 9.42 -12.00
C GLN A 61 12.93 9.03 -10.91
N CYS A 62 12.88 7.78 -10.43
CA CYS A 62 13.74 7.24 -9.38
C CYS A 62 14.98 6.53 -9.93
N ARG A 63 14.89 5.98 -11.16
CA ARG A 63 15.92 5.10 -11.75
C ARG A 63 17.30 5.74 -11.94
N ALA A 64 17.36 7.07 -12.01
CA ALA A 64 18.63 7.79 -12.14
C ALA A 64 19.45 7.70 -10.85
N CYS A 65 18.76 7.64 -9.70
CA CYS A 65 19.38 7.64 -8.38
C CYS A 65 19.40 6.26 -7.73
N HIS A 66 18.54 5.33 -8.15
CA HIS A 66 18.42 4.03 -7.49
C HIS A 66 18.55 2.85 -8.46
N SER A 67 19.19 1.79 -7.98
CA SER A 67 19.17 0.42 -8.50
C SER A 67 18.20 -0.42 -7.68
N LEU A 68 17.73 -1.53 -8.24
CA LEU A 68 16.71 -2.38 -7.60
C LEU A 68 17.16 -3.83 -7.42
N LYS A 69 18.13 -4.31 -8.22
CA LYS A 69 18.50 -5.73 -8.21
C LYS A 69 19.63 -6.01 -7.26
N MET A 70 19.65 -7.23 -6.74
CA MET A 70 20.75 -7.74 -5.94
C MET A 70 22.09 -7.54 -6.68
N ASN A 71 23.12 -7.13 -5.93
CA ASN A 71 24.48 -6.90 -6.43
C ASN A 71 24.62 -5.77 -7.47
N GLU A 72 23.57 -5.02 -7.79
CA GLU A 72 23.75 -3.75 -8.51
C GLU A 72 24.41 -2.71 -7.60
N SER A 73 25.29 -1.90 -8.18
CA SER A 73 25.94 -0.82 -7.44
C SER A 73 24.92 0.22 -6.94
N HIS A 74 25.26 0.89 -5.84
CA HIS A 74 24.63 2.17 -5.52
C HIS A 74 24.87 3.18 -6.64
N LYS A 75 23.98 4.17 -6.75
CA LYS A 75 24.14 5.29 -7.68
C LYS A 75 24.25 6.58 -6.84
N VAL A 76 23.51 7.62 -7.22
CA VAL A 76 23.35 8.83 -6.39
C VAL A 76 22.67 8.49 -5.05
N GLY A 77 21.74 7.54 -5.06
CA GLY A 77 21.11 6.95 -3.89
C GLY A 77 21.51 5.47 -3.70
N PRO A 78 21.11 4.86 -2.57
CA PRO A 78 21.39 3.46 -2.29
C PRO A 78 20.69 2.52 -3.28
N ASN A 79 21.17 1.29 -3.33
CA ASN A 79 20.43 0.19 -3.95
C ASN A 79 19.21 -0.11 -3.06
N LEU A 80 18.04 -0.33 -3.68
CA LEU A 80 16.79 -0.58 -2.97
C LEU A 80 16.43 -2.07 -2.87
N TYR A 81 17.29 -2.98 -3.35
CA TYR A 81 17.10 -4.41 -3.17
C TYR A 81 16.93 -4.76 -1.69
N GLY A 82 15.91 -5.55 -1.37
CA GLY A 82 15.57 -5.98 -0.02
C GLY A 82 15.12 -4.84 0.90
N ILE A 83 14.74 -3.66 0.40
CA ILE A 83 14.45 -2.50 1.26
C ILE A 83 13.26 -2.70 2.21
N LEU A 84 12.27 -3.49 1.82
CA LEU A 84 11.09 -3.77 2.64
C LEU A 84 11.50 -4.54 3.91
N GLY A 85 11.09 -4.03 5.07
CA GLY A 85 11.41 -4.57 6.39
C GLY A 85 12.76 -4.08 6.95
N GLN A 86 13.59 -3.42 6.16
CA GLN A 86 14.88 -2.90 6.62
C GLN A 86 14.75 -1.59 7.38
N GLU A 87 15.67 -1.36 8.32
CA GLU A 87 15.82 -0.07 8.96
C GLU A 87 16.42 0.97 7.99
N SER A 88 15.98 2.23 8.13
CA SER A 88 16.52 3.37 7.42
C SER A 88 18.05 3.49 7.56
N GLY A 89 18.75 3.68 6.44
CA GLY A 89 20.18 3.92 6.46
C GLY A 89 21.04 2.65 6.62
N ASN A 90 20.52 1.47 6.26
CA ASN A 90 21.16 0.20 6.55
C ASN A 90 21.74 -0.57 5.34
N GLN A 91 21.68 -0.02 4.11
CA GLN A 91 22.34 -0.70 2.98
C GLN A 91 23.85 -0.54 3.08
N GLU A 92 24.56 -1.66 3.18
CA GLU A 92 26.00 -1.71 3.32
C GLU A 92 26.70 -0.99 2.15
N GLY A 93 27.72 -0.17 2.45
CA GLY A 93 28.53 0.49 1.44
C GLY A 93 27.95 1.80 0.89
N PHE A 94 26.76 2.22 1.31
CA PHE A 94 26.22 3.54 0.99
C PHE A 94 26.45 4.56 2.11
N ASP A 95 26.89 5.77 1.76
CA ASP A 95 27.06 6.88 2.69
C ASP A 95 25.74 7.64 2.88
N TYR A 96 25.08 7.43 4.02
CA TYR A 96 23.79 8.02 4.35
C TYR A 96 23.91 9.37 5.06
N SER A 97 22.89 10.22 4.97
CA SER A 97 22.78 11.37 5.88
C SER A 97 22.57 10.92 7.32
N ASP A 98 23.19 11.61 8.28
CA ASP A 98 23.00 11.37 9.72
C ASP A 98 21.52 11.32 10.12
N ALA A 99 20.71 12.21 9.55
CA ALA A 99 19.27 12.26 9.80
C ALA A 99 18.55 10.96 9.41
N LEU A 100 18.88 10.41 8.24
CA LEU A 100 18.25 9.17 7.76
C LEU A 100 18.68 7.96 8.61
N MET A 101 19.97 7.86 8.96
CA MET A 101 20.46 6.78 9.84
C MET A 101 19.87 6.85 11.27
N SER A 102 19.67 8.08 11.77
CA SER A 102 19.15 8.33 13.12
C SER A 102 17.63 8.22 13.21
N SER A 103 16.92 8.17 12.07
CA SER A 103 15.46 8.10 12.05
C SER A 103 14.90 6.77 12.56
N LYS A 104 15.67 5.68 12.43
CA LYS A 104 15.30 4.32 12.91
C LYS A 104 13.93 3.85 12.41
N ILE A 105 13.56 4.30 11.21
CA ILE A 105 12.28 3.94 10.58
C ILE A 105 12.44 2.58 9.93
N LEU A 106 11.43 1.73 10.11
CA LEU A 106 11.30 0.50 9.33
C LEU A 106 10.58 0.80 8.02
N TRP A 107 11.17 0.39 6.90
CA TRP A 107 10.55 0.54 5.59
C TRP A 107 9.44 -0.47 5.40
N ASN A 108 8.21 0.01 5.34
CA ASN A 108 7.03 -0.74 4.97
C ASN A 108 6.19 0.12 4.01
N VAL A 109 5.03 -0.37 3.59
CA VAL A 109 4.16 0.34 2.64
C VAL A 109 3.79 1.73 3.15
N ASP A 110 3.44 1.86 4.43
CA ASP A 110 2.98 3.12 5.02
C ASP A 110 4.11 4.14 5.18
N THR A 111 5.30 3.70 5.61
CA THR A 111 6.46 4.59 5.79
C THR A 111 7.06 5.00 4.46
N LEU A 112 7.03 4.11 3.46
CA LEU A 112 7.37 4.46 2.08
C LEU A 112 6.36 5.45 1.48
N ASP A 113 5.05 5.27 1.72
CA ASP A 113 4.02 6.21 1.25
C ASP A 113 4.25 7.63 1.80
N GLN A 114 4.47 7.73 3.11
CA GLN A 114 4.74 9.01 3.78
C GLN A 114 6.05 9.65 3.31
N PHE A 115 7.12 8.86 3.19
CA PHE A 115 8.41 9.36 2.73
C PHE A 115 8.32 9.83 1.27
N LEU A 116 7.72 9.05 0.38
CA LEU A 116 7.54 9.42 -1.03
C LEU A 116 6.62 10.64 -1.20
N GLN A 117 5.69 10.89 -0.29
CA GLN A 117 4.83 12.09 -0.36
C GLN A 117 5.66 13.37 -0.22
N LYS A 118 6.54 13.43 0.79
CA LYS A 118 7.42 14.58 1.07
C LYS A 118 8.66 14.14 1.87
N PRO A 119 9.76 13.73 1.20
CA PRO A 119 10.93 13.15 1.90
C PRO A 119 11.51 14.08 2.95
N TYR A 120 11.76 15.35 2.59
CA TYR A 120 12.35 16.34 3.50
C TYR A 120 11.43 16.71 4.68
N ALA A 121 10.11 16.63 4.50
CA ALA A 121 9.18 16.88 5.61
C ALA A 121 9.07 15.66 6.54
N PHE A 122 9.15 14.46 5.99
CA PHE A 122 9.08 13.22 6.75
C PHE A 122 10.36 12.97 7.56
N ILE A 123 11.53 13.21 6.96
CA ILE A 123 12.84 13.11 7.61
C ILE A 123 13.62 14.38 7.27
N PRO A 124 13.55 15.42 8.11
CA PRO A 124 14.34 16.63 7.92
C PRO A 124 15.84 16.34 7.78
N ASP A 125 16.51 17.06 6.90
CA ASP A 125 17.96 16.94 6.63
C ASP A 125 18.42 15.61 6.02
N ASN A 126 17.49 14.77 5.55
CA ASN A 126 17.86 13.68 4.66
C ASN A 126 18.43 14.23 3.33
N ARG A 127 19.41 13.52 2.75
CA ARG A 127 20.11 13.95 1.53
C ARG A 127 19.37 13.63 0.21
N MET A 128 18.18 13.04 0.24
CA MET A 128 17.40 12.76 -0.98
C MET A 128 16.73 14.03 -1.47
N VAL A 129 17.36 14.70 -2.46
CA VAL A 129 16.81 15.89 -3.10
C VAL A 129 15.68 15.49 -4.05
N PHE A 130 14.48 15.32 -3.49
CA PHE A 130 13.28 14.93 -4.22
C PHE A 130 12.05 15.71 -3.73
N ALA A 131 11.28 16.26 -4.67
CA ALA A 131 10.13 17.10 -4.35
C ALA A 131 8.96 16.34 -3.70
N GLY A 132 8.94 15.01 -3.83
CA GLY A 132 7.86 14.12 -3.41
C GLY A 132 6.73 13.99 -4.44
N ILE A 133 5.86 13.03 -4.21
CA ILE A 133 4.76 12.64 -5.10
C ILE A 133 3.44 12.89 -4.38
N LYS A 134 2.71 13.92 -4.82
CA LYS A 134 1.51 14.38 -4.10
C LYS A 134 0.33 13.41 -4.22
N ASN A 135 0.14 12.81 -5.39
CA ASN A 135 -0.95 11.88 -5.63
C ASN A 135 -0.70 10.57 -4.89
N ALA A 136 -1.65 10.14 -4.05
CA ALA A 136 -1.53 8.91 -3.28
C ALA A 136 -1.54 7.65 -4.17
N SER A 137 -2.36 7.62 -5.23
CA SER A 137 -2.40 6.50 -6.16
C SER A 137 -1.04 6.31 -6.85
N ASP A 138 -0.41 7.40 -7.30
CA ASP A 138 0.90 7.32 -7.95
C ASP A 138 1.98 6.76 -7.00
N ARG A 139 1.89 7.07 -5.70
CA ARG A 139 2.80 6.51 -4.69
C ARG A 139 2.55 5.03 -4.49
N LEU A 140 1.30 4.62 -4.34
CA LEU A 140 0.94 3.21 -4.17
C LEU A 140 1.34 2.37 -5.39
N ASP A 141 1.18 2.91 -6.61
CA ASP A 141 1.64 2.27 -7.85
C ASP A 141 3.17 2.06 -7.81
N ILE A 142 3.95 3.09 -7.44
CA ILE A 142 5.41 2.96 -7.29
C ILE A 142 5.78 1.95 -6.20
N ILE A 143 5.09 1.96 -5.07
CA ILE A 143 5.37 1.04 -3.96
C ILE A 143 5.05 -0.39 -4.37
N SER A 144 3.95 -0.62 -5.11
CA SER A 144 3.62 -1.91 -5.69
C SER A 144 4.75 -2.41 -6.59
N TYR A 145 5.25 -1.57 -7.49
CA TYR A 145 6.41 -1.89 -8.33
C TYR A 145 7.68 -2.17 -7.50
N LEU A 146 7.96 -1.38 -6.47
CA LEU A 146 9.13 -1.58 -5.61
C LEU A 146 9.07 -2.90 -4.84
N VAL A 147 7.92 -3.27 -4.28
CA VAL A 147 7.76 -4.52 -3.53
C VAL A 147 8.13 -5.71 -4.41
N GLU A 148 7.63 -5.76 -5.64
CA GLU A 148 7.90 -6.87 -6.56
C GLU A 148 9.36 -6.90 -7.05
N GLU A 149 9.93 -5.74 -7.35
CA GLU A 149 11.28 -5.66 -7.93
C GLU A 149 12.40 -5.76 -6.91
N THR A 150 12.12 -5.50 -5.63
CA THR A 150 13.11 -5.49 -4.56
C THR A 150 12.96 -6.64 -3.57
N ALA A 151 11.92 -7.47 -3.68
CA ALA A 151 11.76 -8.65 -2.85
C ALA A 151 13.03 -9.53 -2.88
N GLU A 152 13.48 -9.94 -1.69
CA GLU A 152 14.49 -10.99 -1.58
C GLU A 152 13.89 -12.26 -2.17
N LYS A 153 14.50 -12.74 -3.25
CA LYS A 153 14.08 -13.99 -3.88
C LYS A 153 15.00 -15.05 -3.32
N ASP A 154 14.45 -15.99 -2.55
CA ASP A 154 15.18 -17.12 -2.00
C ASP A 154 15.95 -17.83 -3.12
N HIS A 155 17.27 -17.64 -3.12
CA HIS A 155 18.18 -18.39 -3.98
C HIS A 155 18.33 -19.79 -3.37
N LYS A 156 17.51 -20.72 -3.84
CA LYS A 156 17.70 -22.15 -3.59
C LYS A 156 18.86 -22.72 -4.40
#